data_AF-A0A0P8YW82-F1
#
_entry.id   AF-A0A0P8YW82-F1
#
_cell.length_a   1.000
_cell.length_b   1.000
_cell.length_c   1.000
_cell.angle_alpha   90.00
_cell.angle_beta   90.00
_cell.angle_gamma   90.00
#
_symmetry.space_group_name_H-M   'P 1'
#
loop_
_entity.id
_entity.type
_entity.pdbx_description
1 polymer ?
#
loop_
_entity_poly.entity_id
_entity_poly.type
_entity_poly.pdbx_seq_one_letter_code
_entity_poly.pdbx_strand_id
1 'polypeptide(L)'
;RSLFKSLIKYCKNEKYLFPSIRSNHKSFEEKRYWRGPVWINCNWIIYQGLKNKDKKFAEIIRKNSINLVEKKNFREYYSCKSGLGMGAKNFSWSAALYLDFILNRS
;
A
#
# COMPACT_ATOMS: atom_id res chain seq x y z
N ARG A 1 0.94 -22.14 2.31
CA ARG A 1 0.98 -21.58 3.69
C ARG A 1 2.22 -20.73 3.99
N SER A 2 3.39 -20.94 3.34
CA SER A 2 4.62 -20.17 3.61
C SER A 2 4.59 -18.72 3.10
N LEU A 3 4.03 -18.47 1.92
CA LEU A 3 4.02 -17.14 1.28
C LEU A 3 3.34 -16.05 2.13
N PHE A 4 2.18 -16.34 2.71
CA PHE A 4 1.46 -15.36 3.54
C PHE A 4 2.23 -14.96 4.79
N LYS A 5 2.86 -15.94 5.46
CA LYS A 5 3.74 -15.66 6.59
C LYS A 5 4.91 -14.77 6.19
N SER A 6 5.50 -15.00 5.01
CA SER A 6 6.56 -14.15 4.47
C SER A 6 6.07 -12.72 4.19
N LEU A 7 4.87 -12.56 3.64
CA LEU A 7 4.28 -11.24 3.37
C LEU A 7 4.02 -10.45 4.66
N ILE A 8 3.40 -11.09 5.66
CA ILE A 8 3.17 -10.48 6.97
C ILE A 8 4.51 -10.11 7.64
N LYS A 9 5.51 -11.00 7.55
CA LYS A 9 6.86 -10.74 8.07
C LYS A 9 7.54 -9.57 7.36
N TYR A 10 7.33 -9.42 6.05
CA TYR A 10 7.91 -8.36 5.24
C TYR A 10 7.53 -6.98 5.77
N CYS A 11 6.27 -6.80 6.18
CA CYS A 11 5.72 -5.51 6.56
C CYS A 11 5.53 -5.30 8.07
N LYS A 12 5.95 -6.24 8.91
CA LYS A 12 5.67 -6.26 10.36
C LYS A 12 6.04 -4.95 11.09
N ASN A 13 7.05 -4.23 10.63
CA ASN A 13 7.56 -3.02 11.27
C ASN A 13 7.29 -1.75 10.46
N GLU A 14 6.50 -1.85 9.40
CA GLU A 14 6.19 -0.72 8.53
C GLU A 14 4.90 -0.06 9.01
N LYS A 15 4.91 1.27 9.14
CA LYS A 15 3.72 2.03 9.55
C LYS A 15 2.64 2.04 8.47
N TYR A 16 3.05 2.16 7.21
CA TYR A 16 2.17 2.09 6.05
C TYR A 16 2.57 0.91 5.17
N LEU A 17 1.60 0.06 4.87
CA LEU A 17 1.74 -1.13 4.02
C LEU A 17 1.51 -0.74 2.56
N PHE A 18 2.13 -1.35 1.55
CA PHE A 18 3.39 -2.08 1.54
C PHE A 18 4.45 -1.21 0.87
N PRO A 19 5.58 -0.92 1.53
CA PRO A 19 6.67 -0.23 0.85
C PRO A 19 7.23 -1.12 -0.26
N SER A 20 7.64 -0.54 -1.37
CA SER A 20 8.24 -1.29 -2.47
C SER A 20 9.60 -1.90 -2.11
N ILE A 21 10.30 -1.31 -1.13
CA ILE A 21 11.49 -1.84 -0.47
C ILE A 21 11.34 -1.60 1.03
N ARG A 22 11.65 -2.59 1.88
CA ARG A 22 11.60 -2.45 3.34
C ARG A 22 12.50 -1.32 3.83
N SER A 23 12.02 -0.57 4.82
CA SER A 23 12.72 0.59 5.39
C SER A 23 14.10 0.28 5.98
N ASN A 24 14.37 -0.98 6.33
CA ASN A 24 15.64 -1.45 6.88
C ASN A 24 16.58 -2.09 5.84
N HIS A 25 16.20 -2.11 4.56
CA HIS A 25 17.02 -2.66 3.50
C HIS A 25 18.03 -1.62 3.00
N LYS A 26 19.26 -2.04 2.66
CA LYS A 26 20.35 -1.14 2.25
C LYS A 26 20.04 -0.23 1.04
N SER A 27 19.14 -0.68 0.16
CA SER A 27 18.74 0.04 -1.05
C SER A 27 17.49 0.91 -0.86
N PHE A 28 16.98 1.00 0.36
CA PHE A 28 15.79 1.78 0.69
C PHE A 28 16.06 3.28 0.55
N GLU A 29 15.21 3.94 -0.21
CA GLU A 29 15.20 5.38 -0.42
C GLU A 29 13.75 5.86 -0.33
N GLU A 30 13.38 6.41 0.84
CA GLU A 30 11.99 6.71 1.22
C GLU A 30 11.22 7.57 0.22
N LYS A 31 11.90 8.46 -0.50
CA LYS A 31 11.29 9.40 -1.44
C LYS A 31 11.43 8.98 -2.91
N ARG A 32 12.26 7.97 -3.21
CA ARG A 32 12.67 7.64 -4.57
C ARG A 32 11.80 6.53 -5.16
N TYR A 33 10.65 6.92 -5.70
CA TYR A 33 9.86 6.12 -6.63
C TYR A 33 9.65 4.65 -6.18
N TRP A 34 10.16 3.66 -6.91
CA TRP A 34 10.04 2.23 -6.56
C TRP A 34 11.07 1.73 -5.53
N ARG A 35 11.83 2.60 -4.87
CA ARG A 35 12.91 2.22 -3.94
C ARG A 35 12.54 2.34 -2.46
N GLY A 36 11.26 2.40 -2.12
CA GLY A 36 10.82 2.51 -0.73
C GLY A 36 9.37 2.92 -0.53
N PRO A 37 8.83 3.90 -1.28
CA PRO A 37 7.44 4.32 -1.15
C PRO A 37 6.39 3.21 -1.22
N VAL A 38 5.23 3.51 -0.64
CA VAL A 38 3.98 2.75 -0.75
C VAL A 38 3.23 3.16 -2.00
N TRP A 39 2.67 2.19 -2.69
CA TRP A 39 1.93 2.36 -3.94
C TRP A 39 0.55 1.71 -3.85
N ILE A 40 -0.50 2.45 -4.21
CA ILE A 40 -1.90 1.99 -4.04
C ILE A 40 -2.22 0.81 -4.96
N ASN A 41 -1.69 0.79 -6.18
CA ASN A 41 -1.85 -0.35 -7.09
C ASN A 41 -1.21 -1.63 -6.56
N CYS A 42 -0.03 -1.55 -5.91
CA CYS A 42 0.56 -2.72 -5.26
C CYS A 42 -0.31 -3.23 -4.10
N ASN A 43 -0.79 -2.33 -3.25
CA ASN A 43 -1.70 -2.71 -2.17
C ASN A 43 -2.98 -3.36 -2.71
N TRP A 44 -3.52 -2.83 -3.80
CA TRP A 44 -4.70 -3.38 -4.47
C TRP A 44 -4.44 -4.79 -4.99
N ILE A 45 -3.36 -5.03 -5.74
CA ILE A 45 -3.01 -6.36 -6.25
C ILE A 45 -2.86 -7.37 -5.09
N ILE A 46 -2.16 -6.97 -4.02
CA ILE A 46 -1.97 -7.83 -2.85
C ILE A 46 -3.30 -8.12 -2.16
N TYR A 47 -4.17 -7.12 -2.01
CA TYR A 47 -5.53 -7.29 -1.50
C TYR A 47 -6.33 -8.32 -2.34
N GLN A 48 -6.34 -8.18 -3.66
CA GLN A 48 -7.05 -9.11 -4.55
C GLN A 48 -6.58 -10.56 -4.37
N GLY A 49 -5.26 -10.77 -4.19
CA GLY A 49 -4.70 -12.09 -3.92
C GLY A 49 -5.06 -12.68 -2.55
N LEU A 50 -5.43 -11.83 -1.58
CA LEU A 50 -5.69 -12.20 -0.18
C LEU A 50 -7.17 -12.24 0.19
N LYS A 51 -8.05 -11.49 -0.47
CA LYS A 51 -9.45 -11.32 -0.05
C LYS A 51 -10.22 -12.62 0.20
N ASN A 52 -9.89 -13.70 -0.54
CA ASN A 52 -10.51 -15.02 -0.38
C ASN A 52 -9.66 -16.03 0.41
N LYS A 53 -8.46 -15.65 0.86
CA LYS A 53 -7.49 -16.53 1.53
C LYS A 53 -7.18 -16.10 2.96
N ASP A 54 -7.15 -14.80 3.22
CA ASP A 54 -7.02 -14.18 4.54
C ASP A 54 -7.82 -12.87 4.55
N LYS A 55 -9.13 -13.01 4.79
CA LYS A 55 -10.08 -11.88 4.81
C LYS A 55 -9.68 -10.81 5.81
N LYS A 56 -9.15 -11.21 6.98
CA LYS A 56 -8.79 -10.28 8.04
C LYS A 56 -7.61 -9.40 7.63
N PHE A 57 -6.56 -10.00 7.07
CA PHE A 57 -5.40 -9.23 6.64
C PHE A 57 -5.67 -8.42 5.36
N ALA A 58 -6.47 -8.96 4.43
CA ALA A 58 -6.96 -8.21 3.28
C ALA A 58 -7.69 -6.92 3.72
N GLU A 59 -8.61 -7.00 4.67
CA GLU A 59 -9.32 -5.82 5.17
C GLU A 59 -8.41 -4.79 5.85
N ILE A 60 -7.33 -5.22 6.50
CA ILE A 60 -6.31 -4.30 7.04
C ILE A 60 -5.64 -3.51 5.91
N ILE A 61 -5.27 -4.18 4.82
CA ILE A 61 -4.64 -3.55 3.65
C ILE A 61 -5.60 -2.56 2.99
N ARG A 62 -6.87 -2.96 2.80
CA ARG A 62 -7.91 -2.12 2.22
C ARG A 62 -8.11 -0.85 3.05
N LYS A 63 -8.37 -0.99 4.36
CA LYS A 63 -8.60 0.14 5.28
C LYS A 63 -7.39 1.07 5.35
N ASN A 64 -6.17 0.53 5.44
CA ASN A 64 -4.96 1.36 5.45
C ASN A 64 -4.77 2.13 4.14
N SER A 65 -5.09 1.53 3.00
CA SER A 65 -4.97 2.19 1.69
C SER A 65 -5.98 3.31 1.53
N ILE A 66 -7.25 3.07 1.89
CA ILE A 66 -8.31 4.10 1.94
C ILE A 66 -7.88 5.26 2.83
N ASN A 67 -7.53 4.97 4.09
CA ASN A 67 -7.14 5.99 5.07
C ASN A 67 -5.93 6.82 4.63
N LEU A 68 -4.98 6.19 3.93
CA LEU A 68 -3.78 6.87 3.44
C LEU A 68 -4.15 7.89 2.35
N VAL A 69 -4.95 7.49 1.37
CA VAL A 69 -5.39 8.36 0.28
C VAL A 69 -6.26 9.51 0.81
N GLU A 70 -7.22 9.24 1.69
CA GLU A 70 -8.10 10.26 2.26
C GLU A 70 -7.34 11.32 3.05
N LYS A 71 -6.32 10.92 3.83
CA LYS A 71 -5.53 11.85 4.64
C LYS A 71 -4.48 12.62 3.85
N LYS A 72 -4.07 12.13 2.68
CA LYS A 72 -2.86 12.60 1.97
C LYS A 72 -3.11 12.98 0.51
N ASN A 73 -4.38 13.00 0.11
CA ASN A 73 -4.87 13.24 -1.25
C ASN A 73 -4.43 12.16 -2.25
N PHE A 74 -4.99 12.22 -3.46
CA PHE A 74 -4.65 11.31 -4.55
C PHE A 74 -3.27 11.60 -5.12
N ARG A 75 -2.27 10.87 -4.62
CA ARG A 75 -0.87 10.97 -5.03
C ARG A 75 -0.38 9.67 -5.67
N GLU A 76 0.72 9.77 -6.39
CA GLU A 76 1.32 8.66 -7.13
C GLU A 76 1.85 7.57 -6.18
N TYR A 77 2.60 7.99 -5.16
CA TYR A 77 3.13 7.12 -4.11
C TYR A 77 3.31 7.88 -2.80
N TYR A 78 3.49 7.16 -1.70
CA TYR A 78 3.45 7.70 -0.35
C TYR A 78 4.64 7.22 0.47
N SER A 79 5.18 8.05 1.35
CA SER A 79 6.26 7.63 2.25
C SER A 79 5.76 6.54 3.21
N CYS A 80 6.48 5.44 3.37
CA CYS A 80 6.09 4.37 4.29
C CYS A 80 6.22 4.73 5.79
N LYS A 81 6.89 5.84 6.12
CA LYS A 81 7.08 6.30 7.51
C LYS A 81 6.07 7.38 7.91
N SER A 82 5.93 8.43 7.12
CA SER A 82 5.07 9.59 7.42
C SER A 82 3.70 9.57 6.72
N GLY A 83 3.53 8.73 5.70
CA GLY A 83 2.39 8.78 4.78
C GLY A 83 2.41 9.97 3.82
N LEU A 84 3.44 10.83 3.83
CA LEU A 84 3.51 11.98 2.91
C LEU A 84 3.38 11.52 1.46
N GLY A 85 2.38 12.06 0.75
CA GLY A 85 2.18 11.77 -0.66
C GLY A 85 3.18 12.54 -1.54
N MET A 86 3.74 11.85 -2.52
CA MET A 86 4.83 12.27 -3.40
C MET A 86 4.50 11.93 -4.86
N GLY A 87 5.38 12.33 -5.78
CA GLY A 87 5.15 12.19 -7.23
C GLY A 87 3.99 13.05 -7.71
N ALA A 88 3.31 12.60 -8.76
CA ALA A 88 2.19 13.30 -9.36
C ALA A 88 1.05 13.58 -8.35
N LYS A 89 0.33 14.69 -8.58
CA LYS A 89 -0.91 15.05 -7.90
C LYS A 89 -2.11 14.58 -8.74
N ASN A 90 -3.26 14.41 -8.10
CA ASN A 90 -4.51 13.95 -8.75
C ASN A 90 -4.30 12.68 -9.57
N PHE A 91 -3.55 11.73 -9.01
CA PHE A 91 -3.06 10.59 -9.77
C PHE A 91 -4.17 9.57 -10.04
N SER A 92 -4.45 9.29 -11.32
CA SER A 92 -5.67 8.63 -11.75
C SER A 92 -5.83 7.21 -11.22
N TRP A 93 -4.78 6.39 -11.19
CA TRP A 93 -4.95 5.04 -10.64
C TRP A 93 -5.23 5.04 -9.14
N SER A 94 -4.77 6.07 -8.42
CA SER A 94 -4.93 6.12 -6.97
C SER A 94 -6.40 6.44 -6.67
N ALA A 95 -6.99 7.33 -7.49
CA ALA A 95 -8.42 7.60 -7.47
C ALA A 95 -9.25 6.40 -7.91
N ALA A 96 -8.91 5.76 -9.03
CA ALA A 96 -9.67 4.61 -9.56
C ALA A 96 -9.70 3.44 -8.57
N LEU A 97 -8.55 3.09 -7.99
CA LEU A 97 -8.44 1.98 -7.04
C LEU A 97 -9.00 2.32 -5.66
N TYR A 98 -8.96 3.60 -5.26
CA TYR A 98 -9.71 4.08 -4.10
C TYR A 98 -11.21 3.85 -4.29
N LEU A 99 -11.78 4.22 -5.45
CA LEU A 99 -13.19 3.98 -5.75
C LEU A 99 -13.55 2.49 -5.68
N ASP A 100 -12.71 1.62 -6.25
CA ASP A 100 -12.92 0.17 -6.17
C ASP A 100 -12.95 -0.33 -4.70
N PHE A 101 -12.01 0.13 -3.88
CA PHE A 101 -11.94 -0.23 -2.46
C PHE A 101 -13.14 0.23 -1.64
N ILE A 102 -13.68 1.44 -1.88
CA ILE A 102 -14.82 1.97 -1.10
C ILE A 102 -16.16 1.41 -1.59
N LEU A 103 -16.29 1.13 -2.88
CA LEU A 103 -17.49 0.51 -3.45
C LEU A 103 -17.51 -1.01 -3.22
N ASN A 104 -16.41 -1.57 -2.71
CA ASN A 104 -16.24 -2.98 -2.39
C ASN A 104 -16.62 -3.90 -3.57
N ARG A 105 -16.23 -3.49 -4.79
CA ARG A 105 -16.61 -4.17 -6.04
C ARG A 105 -15.74 -5.37 -6.38
N SER A 106 -14.85 -5.77 -5.47
CA SER A 106 -13.86 -6.81 -5.71
C SER A 106 -13.92 -7.91 -4.66
#